data_AF-F4LTT1-F1
#
_entry.id   AF-F4LTT1-F1
#
_cell.length_a   1.000
_cell.length_b   1.000
_cell.length_c   1.000
_cell.angle_alpha   90.00
_cell.angle_beta   90.00
_cell.angle_gamma   90.00
#
_symmetry.space_group_name_H-M   'P 1'
#
loop_
_entity.id
_entity.type
_entity.pdbx_description
1 polymer ?
#
loop_
_entity_poly.entity_id
_entity_poly.type
_entity_poly.pdbx_seq_one_letter_code
_entity_poly.pdbx_strand_id
1 'polypeptide(L)'
;MRKIRDLHIDFPEELIPDNVEVLIDRLDDADNRKVGRLARKEEDRGEFSYGLIKAVKEAIQQRNRLDNTTTSAKDARIDRILFTTDSDGRRKSRKWN
;
A
#
# COMPACT_ATOMS: atom_id res chain seq x y z
N MET A 1 -2.30 17.60 -16.18
CA MET A 1 -2.54 16.60 -15.12
C MET A 1 -3.76 15.77 -15.49
N ARG A 2 -3.60 14.46 -15.75
CA ARG A 2 -4.73 13.57 -16.04
C ARG A 2 -5.44 13.30 -14.71
N LYS A 3 -6.67 13.81 -14.53
CA LYS A 3 -7.56 13.38 -13.44
C LYS A 3 -7.84 11.90 -13.65
N ILE A 4 -7.22 11.04 -12.85
CA ILE A 4 -7.67 9.66 -12.71
C ILE A 4 -9.07 9.79 -12.08
N ARG A 5 -10.10 9.45 -12.84
CA ARG A 5 -11.45 9.28 -12.28
C ARG A 5 -11.34 8.04 -11.40
N ASP A 6 -11.57 8.20 -10.10
CA ASP A 6 -11.74 7.07 -9.21
C ASP A 6 -12.92 6.25 -9.75
N LEU A 7 -12.60 5.13 -10.40
CA LEU A 7 -13.57 4.17 -10.88
C LEU A 7 -14.05 3.42 -9.64
N HIS A 8 -15.11 3.94 -9.01
CA HIS A 8 -15.83 3.21 -7.99
C HIS A 8 -16.64 2.14 -8.72
N ILE A 9 -16.16 0.90 -8.66
CA ILE A 9 -16.87 -0.25 -9.22
C ILE A 9 -17.62 -0.88 -8.06
N ASP A 10 -18.92 -0.60 -7.97
CA ASP A 10 -19.83 -1.30 -7.05
C ASP A 10 -20.04 -2.72 -7.59
N PHE A 11 -19.25 -3.67 -7.12
CA PHE A 11 -19.51 -5.08 -7.34
C PHE A 11 -20.63 -5.51 -6.39
N PRO A 12 -21.72 -6.13 -6.89
CA PRO A 12 -22.74 -6.74 -6.04
C PRO A 12 -22.08 -7.75 -5.08
N GLU A 13 -22.35 -7.65 -3.78
CA GLU A 13 -21.80 -8.57 -2.77
C GLU A 13 -22.11 -10.04 -3.09
N GLU A 14 -23.28 -10.30 -3.68
CA GLU A 14 -23.73 -11.62 -4.12
C GLU A 14 -22.83 -12.27 -5.20
N LEU A 15 -22.02 -11.48 -5.90
CA LEU A 15 -21.09 -11.96 -6.93
C LEU A 15 -19.67 -12.17 -6.38
N ILE A 16 -19.42 -11.79 -5.13
CA ILE A 16 -18.16 -12.04 -4.46
C ILE A 16 -18.12 -13.51 -4.06
N PRO A 17 -17.14 -14.30 -4.53
CA PRO A 17 -17.02 -15.69 -4.12
C PRO A 17 -16.82 -15.79 -2.60
N ASP A 18 -17.52 -16.70 -1.93
CA ASP A 18 -17.40 -16.92 -0.48
C ASP A 18 -15.95 -17.21 -0.02
N ASN A 19 -15.13 -17.76 -0.91
CA ASN A 19 -13.73 -18.06 -0.64
C ASN A 19 -12.77 -16.89 -0.97
N VAL A 20 -13.27 -15.70 -1.31
CA VAL A 20 -12.42 -14.55 -1.63
C VAL A 20 -11.56 -14.12 -0.44
N GLU A 21 -12.07 -14.26 0.78
CA GLU A 21 -11.35 -13.93 2.01
C GLU A 21 -10.05 -14.75 2.11
N VAL A 22 -10.11 -16.02 1.73
CA VAL A 22 -8.93 -16.90 1.69
C VAL A 22 -7.88 -16.37 0.70
N LEU A 23 -8.31 -15.83 -0.44
CA LEU A 23 -7.39 -15.23 -1.40
C LEU A 23 -6.79 -13.93 -0.86
N ILE A 24 -7.60 -13.09 -0.20
CA ILE A 24 -7.12 -11.85 0.44
C ILE A 24 -6.05 -12.19 1.48
N ASP A 25 -6.34 -13.10 2.40
CA ASP A 25 -5.41 -13.53 3.46
C ASP A 25 -4.09 -14.08 2.90
N ARG A 26 -4.15 -14.85 1.81
CA ARG A 26 -2.95 -15.40 1.16
C ARG A 26 -2.10 -14.34 0.47
N LEU A 27 -2.69 -13.23 0.05
CA LEU A 27 -2.02 -12.13 -0.65
C LEU A 27 -1.67 -10.95 0.26
N ASP A 28 -2.20 -10.91 1.49
CA ASP A 28 -2.08 -9.78 2.40
C ASP A 28 -0.64 -9.60 2.89
N ASP A 29 0.05 -8.61 2.32
CA ASP A 29 1.42 -8.27 2.69
C ASP A 29 1.66 -6.77 2.45
N ALA A 30 2.44 -6.14 3.33
CA ALA A 30 2.78 -4.73 3.21
C ALA A 30 3.77 -4.44 2.05
N ASP A 31 4.59 -5.43 1.65
CA ASP A 31 5.50 -5.29 0.51
C ASP A 31 4.81 -5.68 -0.80
N ASN A 32 4.55 -4.67 -1.64
CA ASN A 32 3.97 -4.84 -2.98
C ASN A 32 4.71 -5.85 -3.88
N ARG A 33 6.02 -6.03 -3.69
CA ARG A 33 6.80 -7.04 -4.43
C ARG A 33 6.43 -8.45 -3.98
N LYS A 34 6.20 -8.64 -2.67
CA LYS A 34 5.79 -9.91 -2.09
C LYS A 34 4.36 -10.26 -2.49
N VAL A 35 3.44 -9.29 -2.45
CA VAL A 35 2.06 -9.44 -2.98
C VAL A 35 2.09 -9.95 -4.44
N GLY A 36 2.94 -9.36 -5.28
CA GLY A 36 3.08 -9.80 -6.69
C GLY A 36 3.61 -11.23 -6.85
N ARG A 37 4.50 -11.69 -5.96
CA ARG A 37 4.98 -13.08 -5.95
C ARG A 37 3.91 -14.06 -5.45
N LEU A 38 3.13 -13.67 -4.44
CA LEU A 38 2.04 -14.47 -3.89
C LEU A 38 0.93 -14.66 -4.93
N ALA A 39 0.55 -13.59 -5.64
CA ALA A 39 -0.42 -13.68 -6.74
C ALA A 39 0.00 -14.70 -7.81
N ARG A 40 1.27 -14.71 -8.21
CA ARG A 40 1.79 -15.72 -9.16
C ARG A 40 1.67 -17.15 -8.62
N LYS A 41 1.95 -17.35 -7.32
CA LYS A 41 1.78 -18.67 -6.69
C LYS A 41 0.31 -19.11 -6.67
N GLU A 42 -0.63 -18.18 -6.49
CA GLU A 42 -2.06 -18.51 -6.57
C GLU A 42 -2.51 -18.78 -8.02
N GLU A 43 -1.94 -18.10 -9.01
CA GLU A 43 -2.14 -18.43 -10.43
C GLU A 43 -1.68 -19.87 -10.72
N ASP A 44 -0.50 -20.27 -10.20
CA ASP A 44 0.03 -21.63 -10.35
C ASP A 44 -0.84 -22.70 -9.65
N ARG A 45 -1.54 -22.35 -8.56
CA ARG A 45 -2.47 -23.27 -7.87
C ARG A 45 -3.76 -23.49 -8.65
N GLY A 46 -4.22 -22.50 -9.41
CA GLY A 46 -5.44 -22.59 -10.19
C GLY A 46 -6.75 -22.65 -9.38
N GLU A 47 -6.71 -22.35 -8.08
CA GLU A 47 -7.89 -22.34 -7.19
C GLU A 47 -8.83 -21.15 -7.46
N PHE A 48 -8.29 -20.05 -8.00
CA PHE A 48 -9.01 -18.82 -8.26
C PHE A 48 -8.85 -18.39 -9.72
N SER A 49 -9.83 -17.65 -10.23
CA SER A 49 -9.73 -17.07 -11.57
C SER A 49 -8.63 -16.00 -11.62
N TYR A 50 -7.92 -15.93 -12.74
CA TYR A 50 -6.90 -14.90 -12.97
C TYR A 50 -7.42 -13.48 -12.76
N GLY A 51 -8.66 -13.21 -13.20
CA GLY A 51 -9.30 -11.89 -13.04
C GLY A 51 -9.46 -11.50 -11.57
N LEU A 52 -9.89 -12.44 -10.72
CA LEU A 52 -10.04 -12.22 -9.29
C LEU A 52 -8.68 -12.01 -8.60
N ILE A 53 -7.70 -12.86 -8.91
CA ILE A 53 -6.32 -12.72 -8.38
C ILE A 53 -5.76 -11.35 -8.74
N LYS A 54 -5.95 -10.90 -9.99
CA LYS A 54 -5.49 -9.59 -10.45
C LYS A 54 -6.18 -8.45 -9.69
N ALA A 55 -7.50 -8.51 -9.53
CA ALA A 55 -8.27 -7.49 -8.82
C ALA A 55 -7.84 -7.35 -7.35
N VAL A 56 -7.74 -8.48 -6.63
CA VAL A 56 -7.29 -8.50 -5.23
C VAL A 56 -5.87 -7.97 -5.08
N LYS A 57 -4.94 -8.42 -5.94
CA LYS A 57 -3.56 -7.91 -5.98
C LYS A 57 -3.52 -6.40 -6.20
N GLU A 58 -4.28 -5.88 -7.15
CA GLU A 58 -4.28 -4.44 -7.46
C GLU A 58 -4.87 -3.62 -6.30
N ALA A 59 -5.94 -4.09 -5.67
CA ALA A 59 -6.55 -3.46 -4.51
C ALA A 59 -5.59 -3.40 -3.30
N ILE A 60 -4.94 -4.52 -2.95
CA ILE A 60 -3.95 -4.56 -1.85
C ILE A 60 -2.78 -3.62 -2.15
N GLN A 61 -2.25 -3.64 -3.38
CA GLN A 61 -1.15 -2.76 -3.75
C GLN A 61 -1.54 -1.28 -3.74
N GLN A 62 -2.78 -0.95 -4.09
CA GLN A 62 -3.30 0.41 -4.00
C GLN A 62 -3.40 0.86 -2.54
N ARG A 63 -3.96 0.02 -1.66
CA ARG A 63 -4.01 0.26 -0.21
C ARG A 63 -2.62 0.54 0.36
N ASN A 64 -1.67 -0.36 0.09
CA ASN A 64 -0.28 -0.20 0.57
C ASN A 64 0.41 1.08 0.05
N ARG A 65 0.06 1.55 -1.17
CA ARG A 65 0.57 2.82 -1.69
C ARG A 65 -0.01 4.00 -0.92
N LEU A 66 -1.32 3.97 -0.62
CA LEU A 66 -2.00 5.01 0.14
C LEU A 66 -1.40 5.11 1.56
N ASP A 67 -1.18 3.97 2.21
CA ASP A 67 -0.58 3.91 3.55
C ASP A 67 0.86 4.45 3.56
N ASN A 68 1.65 4.12 2.54
CA ASN A 68 3.02 4.64 2.43
C ASN A 68 3.06 6.14 2.10
N THR A 69 2.09 6.67 1.34
CA THR A 69 2.03 8.11 1.04
C THR A 69 1.66 8.98 2.24
N THR A 70 1.13 8.39 3.32
CA THR A 70 0.81 9.16 4.54
C THR A 70 2.08 9.62 5.28
N THR A 71 3.25 9.02 5.02
CA THR A 71 4.54 9.60 5.41
C THR A 71 4.85 10.74 4.46
N SER A 72 4.47 11.96 4.84
CA SER A 72 4.70 13.17 4.05
C SER A 72 6.17 13.29 3.67
N ALA A 73 6.47 13.66 2.42
CA ALA A 73 7.83 14.02 2.01
C ALA A 73 8.44 15.10 2.92
N LYS A 74 7.59 15.89 3.60
CA LYS A 74 7.99 16.85 4.62
C LYS A 74 8.51 16.18 5.89
N ASP A 75 7.87 15.11 6.35
CA ASP A 75 8.27 14.36 7.55
C ASP A 75 9.54 13.56 7.30
N ALA A 76 9.67 12.91 6.13
CA ALA A 76 10.92 12.27 5.73
C ALA A 76 12.09 13.26 5.60
N ARG A 77 11.81 14.50 5.16
CA ARG A 77 12.81 15.58 5.10
C ARG A 77 13.15 16.15 6.48
N ILE A 78 12.18 16.21 7.38
CA ILE A 78 12.37 16.60 8.79
C ILE A 78 13.25 15.55 9.48
N ASP A 79 12.96 14.25 9.32
CA ASP A 79 13.74 13.17 9.94
C ASP A 79 15.20 13.12 9.44
N ARG A 80 15.41 13.45 8.16
CA ARG A 80 16.76 13.55 7.57
C ARG A 80 17.58 14.73 8.12
N ILE A 81 16.93 15.79 8.61
CA ILE A 81 17.62 16.93 9.22
C ILE A 81 17.75 16.62 10.71
N LEU A 82 18.96 16.33 11.20
CA LEU A 82 19.19 16.27 12.65
C LEU A 82 18.83 17.64 13.26
N PHE A 83 17.76 17.69 14.04
CA PHE A 83 17.40 18.86 14.83
C PHE A 83 18.04 18.73 16.21
N THR A 84 18.62 19.83 16.70
CA THR A 84 19.01 19.99 18.10
C THR A 84 17.96 20.84 18.79
N THR A 85 17.56 20.44 20.00
CA THR A 85 16.70 21.26 20.85
C THR A 85 17.59 22.28 21.56
N ASP A 86 17.28 23.57 21.44
CA ASP A 86 17.97 24.59 22.23
C ASP A 86 17.45 24.63 23.68
N SER A 87 18.15 25.37 24.53
CA SER A 87 17.82 25.54 25.96
C SER A 87 16.43 26.15 26.20
N ASP A 88 15.86 26.81 25.18
CA ASP A 88 14.52 27.41 25.19
C ASP A 88 13.43 26.46 24.64
N GLY A 89 13.79 25.20 24.35
CA GLY A 89 12.88 24.16 23.86
C GLY A 89 12.54 24.25 22.37
N ARG A 90 13.18 25.14 21.60
CA ARG A 90 12.92 25.30 20.17
C ARG A 90 13.81 24.35 19.36
N ARG A 91 13.20 23.65 18.40
CA ARG A 91 13.91 22.76 17.46
C ARG A 91 14.62 23.61 16.40
N LYS A 92 15.94 23.51 16.32
CA LYS A 92 16.77 24.16 15.29
C LYS A 92 17.55 23.12 14.49
N SER A 93 17.71 23.35 13.19
CA SER A 93 18.51 22.47 12.33
C SER A 93 19.98 22.52 12.73
N ARG A 94 20.60 21.35 12.90
CA ARG A 94 22.01 21.25 13.31
C ARG A 94 22.92 21.72 12.17
N LYS A 95 23.63 22.84 12.39
CA LYS A 95 24.70 23.29 11.48
C LYS A 95 25.96 22.48 11.75
N TRP A 96 26.60 21.99 10.70
CA TRP A 96 27.93 21.39 10.80
C TRP A 96 28.93 22.55 10.72
N ASN A 97 29.68 22.76 11.81
CA ASN A 97 30.81 23.69 11.83
C ASN A 97 32.04 23.01 11.23
#